data_AF-A0A3A4QYW7-F1
#
_entry.id   AF-A0A3A4QYW7-F1
#
_cell.length_a   1.000
_cell.length_b   1.000
_cell.length_c   1.000
_cell.angle_alpha   90.00
_cell.angle_beta   90.00
_cell.angle_gamma   90.00
#
_symmetry.space_group_name_H-M   'P 1'
#
loop_
_entity.id
_entity.type
_entity.pdbx_description
1 polymer ?
#
loop_
_entity_poly.entity_id
_entity_poly.type
_entity_poly.pdbx_seq_one_letter_code
_entity_poly.pdbx_strand_id
1 'polypeptide(L)'
;MKMFRTLLLFSIVLLSLSNVLLAKNGFLVHITSNDPHRVSMALTFAEKMSHDYDVFVYVDIDGVVAMLKDKESIRFKNFEASRTLIDKLVKSGVQISVCKMCLEAHGHTQYDLIAGLKIAEGKDFFGFTSGRIITIDY
;
A
#
# COMPACT_ATOMS: atom_id res chain seq x y z
N MET A 1 21.96 -42.40 4.00
CA MET A 1 21.92 -41.06 4.63
C MET A 1 22.45 -39.93 3.74
N LYS A 2 23.50 -40.10 2.92
CA LYS A 2 24.01 -39.04 2.01
C LYS A 2 23.01 -38.69 0.89
N MET A 3 22.42 -39.69 0.22
CA MET A 3 21.39 -39.46 -0.82
C MET A 3 20.16 -38.69 -0.34
N PHE A 4 19.69 -38.95 0.89
CA PHE A 4 18.52 -38.26 1.45
C PHE A 4 18.80 -36.77 1.71
N ARG A 5 20.03 -36.44 2.17
CA ARG A 5 20.47 -35.04 2.34
C ARG A 5 20.60 -34.31 1.01
N THR A 6 21.12 -34.96 -0.03
CA THR A 6 21.24 -34.34 -1.36
C THR A 6 19.88 -34.11 -2.01
N LEU A 7 18.94 -35.05 -1.85
CA LEU A 7 17.57 -34.88 -2.35
C LEU A 7 16.83 -33.74 -1.64
N LEU A 8 17.01 -33.62 -0.31
CA LEU A 8 16.39 -32.57 0.49
C LEU A 8 16.94 -31.18 0.13
N LEU A 9 18.25 -31.06 -0.07
CA LEU A 9 18.89 -29.82 -0.51
C LEU A 9 18.43 -29.40 -1.91
N PHE A 10 18.25 -30.36 -2.83
CA PHE A 10 17.76 -30.08 -4.18
C PHE A 10 16.30 -29.59 -4.18
N SER A 11 15.45 -30.18 -3.34
CA SER A 11 14.06 -29.74 -3.15
C SER A 11 13.95 -28.30 -2.62
N ILE A 12 14.81 -27.92 -1.66
CA ILE A 12 14.82 -26.56 -1.10
C ILE A 12 15.23 -25.54 -2.16
N VAL A 13 16.21 -25.88 -3.01
CA VAL A 13 16.67 -25.00 -4.10
C VAL A 13 15.60 -24.84 -5.19
N LEU A 14 14.83 -25.88 -5.51
CA LEU A 14 13.71 -25.74 -6.45
C LEU A 14 12.59 -24.84 -5.90
N LEU A 15 12.27 -24.94 -4.61
CA LEU A 15 11.24 -24.11 -3.96
C LEU A 15 11.60 -22.62 -3.96
N SER A 16 12.87 -22.29 -3.71
CA SER A 16 13.31 -20.90 -3.71
C SER A 16 13.32 -20.30 -5.11
N LEU A 17 13.65 -21.10 -6.15
CA LEU A 17 13.62 -20.64 -7.53
C LEU A 17 12.21 -20.34 -8.04
N SER A 18 11.20 -21.14 -7.65
CA SER A 18 9.80 -20.88 -8.01
C SER A 18 9.26 -19.59 -7.39
N ASN A 19 9.65 -19.26 -6.15
CA ASN A 19 9.21 -18.03 -5.49
C ASN A 19 9.76 -16.78 -6.18
N VAL A 20 11.00 -16.82 -6.69
CA VAL A 20 11.59 -15.71 -7.45
C VAL A 20 10.87 -15.52 -8.79
N LEU A 21 10.48 -16.61 -9.46
CA LEU A 21 9.77 -16.54 -10.75
C LEU A 21 8.30 -16.07 -10.61
N LEU A 22 7.69 -16.29 -9.43
CA LEU A 22 6.32 -15.88 -9.09
C LEU A 22 6.25 -14.51 -8.40
N ALA A 23 7.39 -13.83 -8.18
CA ALA A 23 7.40 -12.53 -7.53
C ALA A 23 6.61 -11.50 -8.35
N LYS A 24 5.49 -11.04 -7.78
CA LYS A 24 4.65 -9.99 -8.34
C LYS A 24 5.44 -8.68 -8.34
N ASN A 25 5.29 -7.85 -9.38
CA ASN A 25 5.87 -6.51 -9.31
C ASN A 25 5.08 -5.66 -8.29
N GLY A 26 5.79 -4.76 -7.62
CA GLY A 26 5.19 -3.79 -6.71
C GLY A 26 4.67 -2.58 -7.46
N PHE A 27 3.61 -1.99 -6.92
CA PHE A 27 3.02 -0.75 -7.39
C PHE A 27 2.86 0.21 -6.21
N LEU A 28 3.73 1.22 -6.15
CA LEU A 28 3.70 2.28 -5.16
C LEU A 28 2.81 3.42 -5.65
N VAL A 29 1.78 3.74 -4.87
CA VAL A 29 0.94 4.93 -5.08
C VAL A 29 1.30 5.95 -4.01
N HIS A 30 1.80 7.10 -4.44
CA HIS A 30 2.10 8.23 -3.57
C HIS A 30 0.97 9.26 -3.66
N ILE A 31 0.43 9.66 -2.50
CA ILE A 31 -0.61 10.67 -2.36
C ILE A 31 -0.08 11.82 -1.52
N THR A 32 0.13 12.97 -2.16
CA THR A 32 0.64 14.20 -1.51
C THR A 32 -0.47 15.21 -1.22
N SER A 33 -1.56 15.15 -1.98
CA SER A 33 -2.60 16.18 -2.02
C SER A 33 -3.90 15.75 -1.33
N ASN A 34 -4.62 16.71 -0.74
CA ASN A 34 -6.01 16.55 -0.28
C ASN A 34 -7.05 16.96 -1.36
N ASP A 35 -6.62 17.22 -2.59
CA ASP A 35 -7.55 17.53 -3.69
C ASP A 35 -8.49 16.34 -3.97
N PRO A 36 -9.82 16.57 -4.06
CA PRO A 36 -10.78 15.49 -4.25
C PRO A 36 -10.53 14.60 -5.46
N HIS A 37 -10.09 15.17 -6.59
CA HIS A 37 -9.85 14.39 -7.80
C HIS A 37 -8.58 13.56 -7.67
N ARG A 38 -7.48 14.14 -7.18
CA ARG A 38 -6.20 13.45 -6.98
C ARG A 38 -6.33 12.27 -6.02
N VAL A 39 -6.95 12.48 -4.86
CA VAL A 39 -7.18 11.39 -3.89
C VAL A 39 -8.07 10.30 -4.49
N SER A 40 -9.17 10.68 -5.15
CA SER A 40 -10.10 9.71 -5.77
C SER A 40 -9.41 8.90 -6.88
N MET A 41 -8.57 9.55 -7.69
CA MET A 41 -7.81 8.89 -8.73
C MET A 41 -6.77 7.93 -8.13
N ALA A 42 -5.97 8.38 -7.17
CA ALA A 42 -4.95 7.55 -6.53
C ALA A 42 -5.53 6.29 -5.90
N LEU A 43 -6.59 6.43 -5.09
CA LEU A 43 -7.23 5.29 -4.42
C LEU A 43 -7.89 4.33 -5.41
N THR A 44 -8.52 4.85 -6.47
CA THR A 44 -9.11 4.01 -7.51
C THR A 44 -8.05 3.26 -8.30
N PHE A 45 -6.91 3.90 -8.56
CA PHE A 45 -5.80 3.24 -9.25
C PHE A 45 -5.17 2.16 -8.38
N ALA A 46 -4.92 2.46 -7.10
CA ALA A 46 -4.45 1.48 -6.12
C ALA A 46 -5.36 0.24 -6.08
N GLU A 47 -6.69 0.45 -6.06
CA GLU A 47 -7.67 -0.64 -6.01
C GLU A 47 -7.59 -1.51 -7.27
N LYS A 48 -7.60 -0.90 -8.46
CA LYS A 48 -7.48 -1.63 -9.73
C LYS A 48 -6.15 -2.39 -9.84
N MET A 49 -5.05 -1.76 -9.46
CA MET A 49 -3.72 -2.35 -9.55
C MET A 49 -3.53 -3.48 -8.53
N SER A 50 -4.29 -3.50 -7.43
CA SER A 50 -4.17 -4.55 -6.41
C SER A 50 -4.51 -5.95 -6.94
N HIS A 51 -5.28 -6.04 -8.03
CA HIS A 51 -5.55 -7.30 -8.70
C HIS A 51 -4.28 -7.92 -9.29
N ASP A 52 -3.43 -7.11 -9.94
CA ASP A 52 -2.29 -7.58 -10.74
C ASP A 52 -0.91 -7.19 -10.21
N TYR A 53 -0.84 -6.38 -9.13
CA TYR A 53 0.41 -5.98 -8.46
C TYR A 53 0.35 -6.13 -6.93
N ASP A 54 1.52 -6.21 -6.27
CA ASP A 54 1.60 -5.96 -4.83
C ASP A 54 1.49 -4.45 -4.65
N VAL A 55 0.48 -3.93 -3.96
CA VAL A 55 0.26 -2.48 -3.87
C VAL A 55 0.67 -1.97 -2.50
N PHE A 56 1.36 -0.83 -2.49
CA PHE A 56 1.61 -0.03 -1.31
C PHE A 56 1.17 1.40 -1.58
N VAL A 57 0.40 1.97 -0.65
CA VAL A 57 -0.04 3.36 -0.72
C VAL A 57 0.69 4.14 0.37
N TYR A 58 1.46 5.15 -0.03
CA TYR A 58 2.12 6.07 0.88
C TYR A 58 1.45 7.44 0.80
N VAL A 59 1.15 8.02 1.96
CA VAL A 59 0.41 9.28 2.07
C VAL A 59 1.21 10.27 2.92
N ASP A 60 1.47 11.46 2.39
CA ASP A 60 2.16 12.53 3.10
C ASP A 60 1.60 13.92 2.76
N ILE A 61 2.29 14.96 3.25
CA ILE A 61 1.97 16.38 3.08
C ILE A 61 0.50 16.66 3.46
N ASP A 62 -0.36 16.98 2.50
CA ASP A 62 -1.76 17.34 2.74
C ASP A 62 -2.68 16.13 2.58
N GLY A 63 -2.25 15.10 1.85
CA GLY A 63 -3.00 13.87 1.67
C GLY A 63 -3.34 13.17 2.99
N VAL A 64 -2.56 13.42 4.06
CA VAL A 64 -2.80 12.86 5.39
C VAL A 64 -4.17 13.24 5.94
N VAL A 65 -4.72 14.38 5.55
CA VAL A 65 -6.05 14.85 5.99
C VAL A 65 -7.16 13.93 5.47
N ALA A 66 -7.01 13.36 4.27
CA ALA A 66 -7.95 12.41 3.70
C ALA A 66 -7.97 11.06 4.43
N MET A 67 -6.99 10.81 5.31
CA MET A 67 -6.79 9.57 6.06
C MET A 67 -7.27 9.66 7.51
N LEU A 68 -7.91 10.75 7.91
CA LEU A 68 -8.41 10.97 9.27
C LEU A 68 -9.81 10.41 9.43
N LYS A 69 -10.10 9.71 10.54
CA LYS A 69 -11.37 9.02 10.81
C LYS A 69 -12.58 9.94 11.07
N ASP A 70 -12.34 11.19 11.46
CA ASP A 70 -13.37 12.19 11.77
C ASP A 70 -13.72 13.09 10.58
N LYS A 71 -12.95 13.03 9.49
CA LYS A 71 -13.23 13.78 8.25
C LYS A 71 -14.23 13.04 7.37
N GLU A 72 -15.04 13.83 6.68
CA GLU A 72 -15.98 13.33 5.67
C GLU A 72 -15.24 12.57 4.57
N SER A 73 -15.91 11.56 4.02
CA SER A 73 -15.37 10.86 2.86
C SER A 73 -15.29 11.81 1.68
N ILE A 74 -14.11 11.92 1.08
CA ILE A 74 -13.90 12.62 -0.18
C ILE A 74 -14.78 11.95 -1.26
N ARG A 75 -15.42 12.80 -2.08
CA ARG A 75 -16.23 12.40 -3.21
C ARG A 75 -15.82 13.23 -4.42
N PHE A 76 -15.67 12.57 -5.57
CA PHE A 76 -15.45 13.23 -6.85
C PHE A 76 -16.26 12.54 -7.95
N LYS A 77 -16.65 13.29 -8.98
CA LYS A 77 -17.60 12.84 -10.02
C LYS A 77 -17.12 11.54 -10.68
N ASN A 78 -17.99 10.53 -10.72
CA ASN A 78 -17.73 9.19 -11.29
C ASN A 78 -16.72 8.33 -10.52
N PHE A 79 -16.27 8.76 -9.34
CA PHE A 79 -15.43 7.96 -8.45
C PHE A 79 -16.24 7.48 -7.25
N GLU A 80 -15.82 6.34 -6.72
CA GLU A 80 -16.33 5.85 -5.45
C GLU A 80 -15.82 6.74 -4.29
N ALA A 81 -16.56 6.77 -3.18
CA ALA A 81 -16.17 7.56 -2.03
C ALA A 81 -14.83 7.05 -1.43
N SER A 82 -13.94 7.96 -1.03
CA SER A 82 -12.59 7.59 -0.56
C SER A 82 -12.59 6.55 0.55
N ARG A 83 -13.52 6.63 1.52
CA ARG A 83 -13.66 5.64 2.59
C ARG A 83 -13.93 4.24 2.09
N THR A 84 -14.79 4.12 1.09
CA THR A 84 -15.14 2.81 0.52
C THR A 84 -13.95 2.21 -0.21
N LEU A 85 -13.17 3.02 -0.94
CA LEU A 85 -11.93 2.57 -1.58
C LEU A 85 -10.87 2.16 -0.55
N ILE A 86 -10.68 2.97 0.50
CA ILE A 86 -9.75 2.67 1.59
C ILE A 86 -10.13 1.36 2.28
N ASP A 87 -11.40 1.15 2.60
CA ASP A 87 -11.89 -0.09 3.20
C ASP A 87 -11.64 -1.31 2.30
N LYS A 88 -11.85 -1.18 0.98
CA LYS A 88 -11.58 -2.26 0.02
C LYS A 88 -10.10 -2.63 0.00
N LEU A 89 -9.22 -1.62 -0.09
CA LEU A 89 -7.77 -1.79 -0.08
C LEU A 89 -7.28 -2.46 1.20
N VAL A 90 -7.71 -1.97 2.36
CA VAL A 90 -7.35 -2.56 3.65
C VAL A 90 -7.83 -4.01 3.75
N LYS A 91 -9.06 -4.29 3.31
CA LYS A 91 -9.62 -5.67 3.31
C LYS A 91 -8.93 -6.61 2.33
N SER A 92 -8.39 -6.10 1.22
CA SER A 92 -7.59 -6.89 0.27
C SER A 92 -6.13 -7.05 0.69
N GLY A 93 -5.74 -6.51 1.86
CA GLY A 93 -4.39 -6.64 2.41
C GLY A 93 -3.40 -5.60 1.86
N VAL A 94 -3.87 -4.61 1.09
CA VAL A 94 -3.03 -3.49 0.66
C VAL A 94 -2.62 -2.66 1.87
N GLN A 95 -1.32 -2.42 1.99
CA GLN A 95 -0.79 -1.55 3.02
C GLN A 95 -0.97 -0.08 2.63
N ILE A 96 -1.64 0.68 3.49
CA ILE A 96 -1.74 2.14 3.39
C ILE A 96 -1.00 2.73 4.60
N SER A 97 0.12 3.40 4.34
CA SER A 97 0.93 4.02 5.38
C SER A 97 0.95 5.55 5.26
N VAL A 98 0.94 6.23 6.40
CA VAL A 98 0.86 7.68 6.51
C VAL A 98 2.15 8.23 7.13
N CYS A 99 2.67 9.32 6.57
CA CYS A 99 3.83 10.01 7.11
C CYS A 99 3.54 10.59 8.50
N LYS A 100 4.32 10.14 9.50
CA LYS A 100 4.19 10.60 10.89
C LYS A 100 4.33 12.11 11.03
N MET A 101 5.41 12.67 10.48
CA MET A 101 5.72 14.09 10.65
C MET A 101 4.69 14.99 9.97
N CYS A 102 4.14 14.58 8.82
CA CYS A 102 3.07 15.33 8.15
C CYS A 102 1.76 15.26 8.94
N LEU A 103 1.43 14.10 9.51
CA LEU A 103 0.26 13.94 10.36
C LEU A 103 0.34 14.83 11.61
N GLU A 104 1.51 14.86 12.25
CA GLU A 104 1.79 15.73 13.41
C GLU A 104 1.78 17.22 13.02
N ALA A 105 2.29 17.58 11.84
CA ALA A 105 2.25 18.96 11.32
C ALA A 105 0.81 19.46 11.09
N HIS A 106 -0.12 18.56 10.76
CA HIS A 106 -1.56 18.83 10.69
C HIS A 106 -2.27 18.73 12.06
N GLY A 107 -1.54 18.53 13.15
CA GLY A 107 -2.07 18.49 14.51
C GLY A 107 -2.76 17.19 14.90
N HIS A 108 -2.47 16.09 14.19
CA HIS A 108 -3.09 14.79 14.39
C HIS A 108 -2.08 13.72 14.82
N THR A 109 -2.59 12.59 15.32
CA THR A 109 -1.82 11.43 15.75
C THR A 109 -2.29 10.16 15.04
N GLN A 110 -1.52 9.08 15.17
CA GLN A 110 -1.90 7.76 14.62
C GLN A 110 -3.29 7.28 15.08
N TYR A 111 -3.76 7.74 16.24
CA TYR A 111 -5.07 7.35 16.78
C TYR A 111 -6.23 8.01 16.04
N ASP A 112 -5.96 9.05 15.25
CA ASP A 112 -6.95 9.76 14.44
C ASP A 112 -7.11 9.14 13.05
N LEU A 113 -6.29 8.16 12.68
CA LEU A 113 -6.35 7.53 11.37
C LEU A 113 -7.56 6.58 11.23
N ILE A 114 -7.96 6.37 9.98
CA ILE A 114 -8.89 5.29 9.60
C ILE A 114 -8.34 3.95 10.10
N ALA A 115 -9.20 3.09 10.62
CA ALA A 115 -8.80 1.77 11.07
C ALA A 115 -8.13 0.97 9.93
N GLY A 116 -6.99 0.34 10.24
CA GLY A 116 -6.20 -0.45 9.28
C GLY A 116 -5.04 0.32 8.63
N LEU A 117 -5.05 1.66 8.69
CA LEU A 117 -3.90 2.46 8.26
C LEU A 117 -2.81 2.43 9.32
N LYS A 118 -1.57 2.62 8.89
CA LYS A 118 -0.38 2.59 9.75
C LYS A 118 0.47 3.83 9.56
N ILE A 119 1.33 4.12 10.53
CA ILE A 119 2.42 5.06 10.33
C ILE A 119 3.49 4.40 9.45
N ALA A 120 3.99 5.15 8.47
CA ALA A 120 5.03 4.68 7.57
C ALA A 120 6.35 4.44 8.31
N GLU A 121 6.95 3.28 8.07
CA GLU A 121 8.32 2.95 8.47
C GLU A 121 9.20 2.79 7.23
N GLY A 122 10.51 3.05 7.35
CA GLY A 122 11.44 2.96 6.21
C GLY A 122 11.44 1.59 5.51
N LYS A 123 11.16 0.51 6.24
CA LYS A 123 11.06 -0.85 5.68
C LYS A 123 9.84 -1.04 4.78
N ASP A 124 8.77 -0.26 4.94
CA ASP A 124 7.52 -0.43 4.19
C ASP A 124 7.73 -0.19 2.70
N PHE A 125 8.58 0.79 2.35
CA PHE A 125 8.88 1.18 0.97
C PHE A 125 9.56 0.09 0.13
N PHE A 126 10.18 -0.89 0.79
CA PHE A 126 10.94 -1.95 0.13
C PHE A 126 10.44 -3.35 0.48
N GLY A 127 9.66 -3.49 1.56
CA GLY A 127 9.20 -4.77 2.09
C GLY A 127 7.83 -5.23 1.57
N PHE A 128 7.09 -4.37 0.87
CA PHE A 128 5.74 -4.70 0.39
C PHE A 128 5.70 -5.61 -0.83
N THR A 129 6.82 -5.75 -1.55
CA THR A 129 6.94 -6.60 -2.72
C THR A 129 8.32 -7.26 -2.80
N SER A 130 8.43 -8.36 -3.53
CA SER A 130 9.72 -8.98 -3.90
C SER A 130 10.14 -8.67 -5.35
N GLY A 131 9.28 -8.01 -6.13
CA GLY A 131 9.53 -7.64 -7.52
C GLY A 131 10.08 -6.22 -7.68
N ARG A 132 10.06 -5.71 -8.92
CA ARG A 132 10.40 -4.31 -9.21
C ARG A 132 9.27 -3.41 -8.73
N ILE A 133 9.61 -2.20 -8.30
CA ILE A 133 8.64 -1.19 -7.88
C ILE A 133 8.36 -0.23 -9.04
N ILE A 134 7.09 -0.10 -9.38
CA ILE A 134 6.56 0.92 -10.30
C ILE A 134 5.88 1.97 -9.42
N THR A 135 6.18 3.25 -9.66
CA THR A 135 5.65 4.34 -8.84
C THR A 135 4.78 5.27 -9.67
N ILE A 136 3.68 5.73 -9.08
CA ILE A 136 2.91 6.88 -9.55
C ILE A 136 2.70 7.86 -8.40
N ASP A 137 2.59 9.13 -8.75
CA ASP A 137 2.48 10.25 -7.81
C ASP A 137 1.26 11.12 -8.16
N TYR A 138 0.53 11.53 -7.12
CA TYR A 138 -0.71 12.30 -7.20
C TYR A 138 -0.74 13.47 -6.20
#